data_AF-A0A959UTA4-F1
#
_entry.id   AF-A0A959UTA4-F1
#
_cell.length_a   1.000
_cell.length_b   1.000
_cell.length_c   1.000
_cell.angle_alpha   90.00
_cell.angle_beta   90.00
_cell.angle_gamma   90.00
#
_symmetry.space_group_name_H-M   'P 1'
#
loop_
_entity.id
_entity.type
_entity.pdbx_description
1 polymer ?
#
loop_
_entity_poly.entity_id
_entity_poly.type
_entity_poly.pdbx_seq_one_letter_code
_entity_poly.pdbx_strand_id
1 'polypeptide(L)'
;MHYFIGDWRLMVWGDPDTMRAPDGVGEWRLDNGLDGALALTGQVLLPEENRIMTRELISYDPDGRRFRRSIVSDDSTLYLFDSSGWTGDSLEWNGTAVRNTGRVPMREVVHRKGPDLFEAVFLVREGLSWVPVSWERLSRIK
;
A
#
# COMPACT_ATOMS: atom_id res chain seq x y z
N MET A 1 -4.47 2.00 13.87
CA MET A 1 -4.63 0.94 12.86
C MET A 1 -6.00 0.94 12.21
N HIS A 2 -7.08 1.25 12.94
CA HIS A 2 -8.46 1.29 12.42
C HIS A 2 -8.72 2.24 11.23
N TYR A 3 -7.84 3.21 10.96
CA TYR A 3 -8.06 4.23 9.93
C TYR A 3 -8.21 3.65 8.52
N PHE A 4 -7.53 2.54 8.22
CA PHE A 4 -7.59 1.91 6.90
C PHE A 4 -8.69 0.84 6.80
N ILE A 5 -9.32 0.42 7.91
CA ILE A 5 -10.34 -0.62 7.85
C ILE A 5 -11.54 -0.11 7.05
N GLY A 6 -12.03 -0.96 6.15
CA GLY A 6 -13.15 -0.71 5.25
C GLY A 6 -12.77 -0.80 3.78
N ASP A 7 -13.69 -0.30 2.95
CA ASP A 7 -13.59 -0.33 1.49
C ASP A 7 -13.17 1.04 0.94
N TRP A 8 -12.24 1.01 -0.01
CA TRP A 8 -11.63 2.19 -0.59
C TRP A 8 -11.57 2.06 -2.09
N ARG A 9 -11.88 3.14 -2.80
CA ARG A 9 -11.56 3.28 -4.20
C ARG A 9 -10.10 3.68 -4.31
N LEU A 10 -9.31 2.85 -4.96
CA LEU A 10 -7.91 3.06 -5.29
C LEU A 10 -7.80 3.63 -6.71
N MET A 11 -7.04 4.69 -6.88
CA MET A 11 -6.63 5.24 -8.17
C MET A 11 -5.11 5.31 -8.21
N VAL A 12 -4.51 4.88 -9.32
CA VAL A 12 -3.05 4.75 -9.48
C VAL A 12 -2.59 5.56 -10.69
N TRP A 13 -1.43 6.21 -10.57
CA TRP A 13 -0.72 6.91 -11.65
C TRP A 13 0.76 6.51 -11.61
N GLY A 14 1.35 6.20 -12.77
CA GLY A 14 2.78 5.94 -12.92
C GLY A 14 3.61 7.20 -13.23
N ASP A 15 2.95 8.30 -13.61
CA ASP A 15 3.59 9.58 -13.97
C ASP A 15 2.89 10.74 -13.23
N PRO A 16 3.65 11.57 -12.47
CA PRO A 16 3.07 12.68 -11.72
C PRO A 16 2.59 13.84 -12.61
N ASP A 17 3.11 13.97 -13.82
CA ASP A 17 2.81 15.08 -14.71
C ASP A 17 1.46 14.88 -15.44
N THR A 18 0.94 13.64 -15.46
CA THR A 18 -0.25 13.26 -16.23
C THR A 18 -1.47 12.97 -15.39
N MET A 19 -1.50 13.35 -14.08
CA MET A 19 -2.59 13.12 -13.09
C MET A 19 -4.01 13.60 -13.47
N ARG A 20 -4.28 13.89 -14.75
CA ARG A 20 -5.58 14.10 -15.36
C ARG A 20 -6.47 12.85 -15.35
N ALA A 21 -5.92 11.65 -15.55
CA ALA A 21 -6.65 10.39 -15.52
C ALA A 21 -5.79 9.28 -14.91
N PRO A 22 -6.35 8.38 -14.07
CA PRO A 22 -5.60 7.29 -13.48
C PRO A 22 -5.26 6.22 -14.53
N ASP A 23 -4.06 5.64 -14.42
CA ASP A 23 -3.62 4.48 -15.21
C ASP A 23 -4.34 3.21 -14.76
N GLY A 24 -4.81 3.18 -13.51
CA GLY A 24 -5.58 2.06 -12.96
C GLY A 24 -6.57 2.50 -11.88
N VAL A 25 -7.72 1.83 -11.85
CA VAL A 25 -8.75 2.01 -10.82
C VAL A 25 -9.08 0.65 -10.22
N GLY A 26 -9.08 0.58 -8.90
CA GLY A 26 -9.43 -0.63 -8.16
C GLY A 26 -10.22 -0.34 -6.89
N GLU A 27 -10.60 -1.41 -6.22
CA GLU A 27 -11.22 -1.39 -4.91
C GLU A 27 -10.29 -2.09 -3.92
N TRP A 28 -9.76 -1.32 -2.97
CA TRP A 28 -8.96 -1.82 -1.88
C TRP A 28 -9.84 -2.04 -0.66
N ARG A 29 -9.88 -3.28 -0.20
CA ARG A 29 -10.62 -3.67 0.99
C ARG A 29 -9.63 -4.13 2.05
N LEU A 30 -9.78 -3.62 3.27
CA LEU A 30 -8.96 -4.01 4.41
C LEU A 30 -9.84 -4.33 5.62
N ASP A 31 -9.72 -5.55 6.14
CA ASP A 31 -10.52 -6.07 7.24
C ASP A 31 -9.63 -6.59 8.39
N ASN A 32 -10.24 -6.84 9.55
CA ASN A 32 -9.57 -7.57 10.63
C ASN A 32 -9.20 -8.98 10.15
N GLY A 33 -7.95 -9.38 10.39
CA GLY A 33 -7.41 -10.69 10.04
C GLY A 33 -7.65 -11.76 11.10
N LEU A 34 -6.90 -12.86 11.00
CA LEU A 34 -6.98 -14.01 11.92
C LEU A 34 -6.71 -13.57 13.37
N ASP A 35 -7.69 -13.83 14.24
CA ASP A 35 -7.67 -13.75 15.71
C ASP A 35 -7.45 -12.38 16.41
N GLY A 36 -7.64 -11.24 15.72
CA GLY A 36 -7.94 -9.97 16.40
C GLY A 36 -7.12 -8.73 16.00
N ALA A 37 -7.19 -7.70 16.85
CA ALA A 37 -6.82 -6.30 16.58
C ALA A 37 -5.35 -6.01 16.20
N LEU A 38 -4.52 -7.04 16.03
CA LEU A 38 -3.10 -6.94 15.69
C LEU A 38 -2.77 -7.41 14.27
N ALA A 39 -3.75 -7.96 13.54
CA ALA A 39 -3.58 -8.38 12.16
C ALA A 39 -4.74 -7.85 11.30
N LEU A 40 -4.43 -7.33 10.12
CA LEU A 40 -5.38 -6.94 9.08
C LEU A 40 -5.07 -7.70 7.80
N THR A 41 -6.10 -8.11 7.10
CA THR A 41 -5.98 -8.72 5.77
C THR A 41 -6.63 -7.81 4.76
N GLY A 42 -5.99 -7.64 3.61
CA GLY A 42 -6.51 -6.79 2.55
C GLY A 42 -6.37 -7.39 1.17
N GLN A 43 -7.07 -6.80 0.22
CA GLN A 43 -6.96 -7.13 -1.19
C GLN A 43 -7.32 -5.93 -2.07
N VAL A 44 -6.71 -5.87 -3.25
CA VAL A 44 -7.14 -4.97 -4.33
C VAL A 44 -7.86 -5.78 -5.39
N LEU A 45 -9.12 -5.44 -5.65
CA LEU A 45 -9.92 -5.95 -6.76
C LEU A 45 -9.89 -4.93 -7.91
N LEU A 46 -9.78 -5.40 -9.14
CA LEU A 46 -10.04 -4.63 -10.36
C LEU A 46 -11.44 -5.00 -10.86
N PRO A 47 -12.48 -4.18 -10.58
CA PRO A 47 -13.86 -4.59 -10.82
C PRO A 47 -14.18 -4.82 -12.30
N GLU A 48 -13.61 -4.01 -13.19
CA GLU A 48 -13.82 -4.12 -14.65
C GLU A 48 -13.28 -5.45 -15.21
N GLU A 49 -12.26 -6.03 -14.58
CA GLU A 49 -11.63 -7.29 -14.98
C GLU A 49 -12.11 -8.49 -14.13
N ASN A 50 -12.87 -8.24 -13.07
CA ASN A 50 -13.22 -9.21 -12.03
C ASN A 50 -11.98 -10.00 -11.54
N ARG A 51 -10.87 -9.29 -11.30
CA ARG A 51 -9.56 -9.88 -11.01
C ARG A 51 -8.96 -9.29 -9.73
N ILE A 52 -8.44 -10.17 -8.88
CA ILE A 52 -7.68 -9.75 -7.68
C ILE A 52 -6.26 -9.40 -8.12
N MET A 53 -5.89 -8.13 -7.96
CA MET A 53 -4.56 -7.62 -8.29
C MET A 53 -3.57 -7.90 -7.16
N THR A 54 -3.96 -7.69 -5.90
CA THR A 54 -3.10 -7.95 -4.75
C THR A 54 -3.85 -8.58 -3.59
N ARG A 55 -3.11 -9.32 -2.76
CA ARG A 55 -3.52 -9.73 -1.42
C ARG A 55 -2.47 -9.29 -0.42
N GLU A 56 -2.89 -8.89 0.76
CA GLU A 56 -1.96 -8.38 1.77
C GLU A 56 -2.32 -8.80 3.20
N LEU A 57 -1.29 -8.77 4.04
CA LEU A 57 -1.35 -8.94 5.48
C LEU A 57 -0.58 -7.80 6.14
N ILE A 58 -1.21 -7.10 7.08
CA ILE A 58 -0.56 -6.12 7.96
C ILE A 58 -0.63 -6.66 9.37
N SER A 59 0.50 -6.74 10.07
CA SER A 59 0.58 -7.21 11.45
C SER A 59 1.41 -6.28 12.31
N TYR A 60 1.17 -6.24 13.62
CA TYR A 60 2.01 -5.53 14.56
C TYR A 60 2.92 -6.50 15.33
N ASP A 61 4.23 -6.26 15.24
CA ASP A 61 5.26 -6.91 16.04
C ASP A 61 5.47 -6.10 17.33
N PRO A 62 5.03 -6.60 18.50
CA PRO A 62 5.14 -5.88 19.76
C PRO A 62 6.58 -5.78 20.28
N ASP A 63 7.43 -6.76 19.99
CA ASP A 63 8.81 -6.80 20.46
C ASP A 63 9.65 -5.77 19.69
N GLY A 64 9.50 -5.76 18.37
CA GLY A 64 10.12 -4.78 17.48
C GLY A 64 9.45 -3.40 17.51
N ARG A 65 8.25 -3.30 18.09
CA ARG A 65 7.35 -2.14 18.08
C ARG A 65 7.12 -1.59 16.67
N ARG A 66 6.89 -2.48 15.70
CA ARG A 66 6.78 -2.15 14.27
C ARG A 66 5.60 -2.86 13.63
N PHE A 67 5.02 -2.23 12.64
CA PHE A 67 4.09 -2.88 11.73
C PHE A 67 4.87 -3.56 10.61
N ARG A 68 4.43 -4.76 10.23
CA ARG A 68 4.92 -5.52 9.09
C ARG A 68 3.80 -5.66 8.08
N ARG A 69 4.05 -5.32 6.83
CA ARG A 69 3.10 -5.45 5.71
C ARG A 69 3.71 -6.35 4.65
N SER A 70 2.97 -7.38 4.26
CA SER A 70 3.32 -8.28 3.16
C SER A 70 2.25 -8.17 2.09
N ILE A 71 2.63 -7.94 0.85
CA ILE A 71 1.70 -7.84 -0.30
C ILE A 71 2.18 -8.81 -1.37
N VAL A 72 1.27 -9.65 -1.87
CA VAL A 72 1.51 -10.50 -3.04
C VAL A 72 0.66 -9.96 -4.18
N SER A 73 1.30 -9.56 -5.28
CA SER A 73 0.61 -9.20 -6.51
C SER A 73 0.40 -10.40 -7.43
N ASP A 74 -0.55 -10.25 -8.35
CA ASP A 74 -0.87 -11.15 -9.44
C ASP A 74 0.32 -11.49 -10.37
N ASP A 75 1.28 -10.58 -10.52
CA ASP A 75 2.54 -10.78 -11.25
C ASP A 75 3.60 -11.57 -10.45
N SER A 76 3.22 -12.11 -9.30
CA SER A 76 4.08 -12.84 -8.36
C SER A 76 5.17 -12.00 -7.69
N THR A 77 5.08 -10.66 -7.74
CA THR A 77 5.92 -9.80 -6.88
C THR A 77 5.47 -9.94 -5.42
N LEU A 78 6.43 -10.18 -4.53
CA LEU A 78 6.23 -10.12 -3.09
C LEU A 78 6.82 -8.82 -2.55
N TYR A 79 5.99 -7.95 -1.99
CA TYR A 79 6.42 -6.76 -1.27
C TYR A 79 6.47 -7.05 0.23
N LEU A 80 7.59 -6.72 0.85
CA LEU A 80 7.79 -6.85 2.29
C LEU A 80 8.17 -5.49 2.84
N PHE A 81 7.36 -4.96 3.74
CA PHE A 81 7.50 -3.63 4.30
C PHE A 81 7.44 -3.62 5.82
N ASP A 82 8.16 -2.70 6.42
CA ASP A 82 8.12 -2.38 7.84
C ASP A 82 7.76 -0.90 8.05
N SER A 83 7.08 -0.59 9.15
CA SER A 83 6.80 0.77 9.58
C SER A 83 6.84 0.91 11.10
N SER A 84 7.28 2.07 11.60
CA SER A 84 7.08 2.46 13.01
C SER A 84 5.66 2.97 13.30
N GLY A 85 4.80 3.05 12.27
CA GLY A 85 3.45 3.60 12.38
C GLY A 85 3.40 5.09 12.01
N TRP A 86 2.26 5.70 12.32
CA TRP A 86 1.97 7.09 11.96
C TRP A 86 2.83 8.07 12.75
N THR A 87 3.35 9.08 12.06
CA THR A 87 3.98 10.27 12.63
C THR A 87 3.21 11.49 12.11
N GLY A 88 2.33 12.05 12.95
CA GLY A 88 1.37 13.06 12.51
C GLY A 88 0.40 12.51 11.47
N ASP A 89 0.33 13.16 10.30
CA ASP A 89 -0.51 12.76 9.16
C ASP A 89 0.23 11.91 8.11
N SER A 90 1.41 11.39 8.45
CA SER A 90 2.24 10.61 7.53
C SER A 90 2.55 9.22 8.09
N LEU A 91 2.57 8.23 7.22
CA LEU A 91 2.99 6.86 7.50
C LEU A 91 4.02 6.46 6.44
N GLU A 92 5.17 5.98 6.88
CA GLU A 92 6.22 5.51 5.97
C GLU A 92 6.37 4.00 6.11
N TRP A 93 6.30 3.31 4.98
CA TRP A 93 6.67 1.90 4.85
C TRP A 93 8.01 1.81 4.14
N ASN A 94 8.97 1.11 4.73
CA ASN A 94 10.28 0.85 4.12
C ASN A 94 10.45 -0.65 3.93
N GLY A 95 10.97 -1.06 2.78
CA GLY A 95 10.93 -2.46 2.43
C GLY A 95 11.60 -2.84 1.13
N THR A 96 11.13 -3.92 0.54
CA THR A 96 11.69 -4.50 -0.68
C THR A 96 10.60 -5.18 -1.49
N ALA A 97 10.62 -4.97 -2.81
CA ALA A 97 9.95 -5.84 -3.76
C ALA A 97 10.87 -6.99 -4.13
N VAL A 98 10.37 -8.22 -3.98
CA VAL A 98 11.06 -9.46 -4.34
C VAL A 98 10.40 -10.00 -5.60
N ARG A 99 11.21 -10.14 -6.65
CA ARG A 99 10.81 -10.65 -7.97
C ARG A 99 11.80 -11.73 -8.40
N ASN A 100 11.45 -12.46 -9.46
CA ASN A 100 12.35 -13.47 -10.05
C ASN A 100 13.69 -12.87 -10.52
N THR A 101 13.68 -11.58 -10.89
CA THR A 101 14.85 -10.83 -11.35
C THR A 101 15.72 -10.27 -10.21
N GLY A 102 15.26 -10.36 -8.96
CA GLY A 102 16.02 -9.90 -7.80
C GLY A 102 15.18 -9.14 -6.78
N ARG A 103 15.86 -8.30 -5.99
CA ARG A 103 15.29 -7.52 -4.90
C ARG A 103 15.49 -6.03 -5.18
N VAL A 104 14.41 -5.27 -5.13
CA VAL A 104 14.43 -3.81 -5.33
C VAL A 104 14.03 -3.15 -4.01
N PRO A 105 14.90 -2.35 -3.37
CA PRO A 105 14.52 -1.56 -2.21
C PRO A 105 13.38 -0.60 -2.58
N MET A 106 12.36 -0.57 -1.73
CA MET A 106 11.17 0.24 -1.93
C MET A 106 10.80 1.03 -0.68
N ARG A 107 10.13 2.14 -0.90
CA ARG A 107 9.50 2.95 0.13
C ARG A 107 8.10 3.33 -0.34
N GLU A 108 7.16 3.39 0.58
CA GLU A 108 5.85 4.00 0.36
C GLU A 108 5.65 5.07 1.43
N VAL A 109 5.26 6.26 1.01
CA VAL A 109 4.89 7.34 1.93
C VAL A 109 3.40 7.61 1.75
N VAL A 110 2.62 7.35 2.80
CA VAL A 110 1.19 7.60 2.83
C VAL A 110 0.91 8.87 3.63
N HIS A 111 0.15 9.79 3.06
CA HIS A 111 -0.34 11.00 3.69
C HIS A 111 -1.85 10.94 3.89
N ARG A 112 -2.29 11.18 5.11
CA ARG A 112 -3.69 11.38 5.43
C ARG A 112 -4.10 12.80 5.02
N LYS A 113 -5.09 12.90 4.13
CA LYS A 113 -5.68 14.19 3.71
C LYS A 113 -7.02 14.47 4.39
N GLY A 114 -7.65 13.44 4.94
CA GLY A 114 -8.90 13.53 5.69
C GLY A 114 -9.30 12.15 6.26
N PRO A 115 -10.49 12.04 6.90
CA PRO A 115 -10.98 10.77 7.43
C PRO A 115 -11.24 9.71 6.36
N ASP A 116 -11.52 10.15 5.14
CA ASP A 116 -11.94 9.31 4.01
C ASP A 116 -11.04 9.50 2.78
N LEU A 117 -9.83 10.04 2.97
CA LEU A 117 -8.90 10.31 1.87
C LEU A 117 -7.44 10.14 2.28
N PHE A 118 -6.74 9.29 1.56
CA PHE A 118 -5.29 9.13 1.62
C PHE A 118 -4.67 9.38 0.24
N GLU A 119 -3.43 9.86 0.24
CA GLU A 119 -2.57 9.88 -0.93
C GLU A 119 -1.26 9.17 -0.58
N ALA A 120 -0.76 8.33 -1.48
CA ALA A 120 0.49 7.62 -1.28
C ALA A 120 1.44 7.80 -2.47
N VAL A 121 2.74 7.69 -2.20
CA VAL A 121 3.78 7.67 -3.23
C VAL A 121 4.70 6.49 -2.98
N PHE A 122 4.85 5.63 -3.98
CA PHE A 122 5.86 4.58 -3.98
C PHE A 122 7.14 5.08 -4.63
N LEU A 123 8.26 4.78 -3.99
CA LEU A 123 9.59 5.12 -4.44
C LEU A 123 10.46 3.86 -4.52
N VAL A 124 11.31 3.82 -5.54
CA VAL A 124 12.38 2.82 -5.66
C VAL A 124 13.73 3.48 -5.46
N ARG A 125 14.71 2.69 -5.08
CA ARG A 125 16.07 3.20 -4.89
C ARG A 125 16.88 3.11 -6.19
N GLU A 126 17.33 4.26 -6.67
CA GLU A 126 18.26 4.38 -7.79
C GLU A 126 19.58 4.99 -7.29
N GLY A 127 20.58 4.13 -7.08
CA GLY A 127 21.84 4.50 -6.43
C GLY A 127 21.62 5.01 -5.00
N LEU A 128 21.88 6.30 -4.77
CA LEU A 128 21.69 6.95 -3.47
C LEU A 128 20.36 7.70 -3.34
N SER A 129 19.58 7.78 -4.42
CA SER A 129 18.34 8.54 -4.48
C SER A 129 17.11 7.66 -4.40
N TRP A 130 16.03 8.21 -3.86
CA TRP A 130 14.69 7.63 -3.95
C TRP A 130 13.94 8.32 -5.08
N VAL A 131 13.49 7.54 -6.06
CA VAL A 131 12.79 8.03 -7.24
C VAL A 131 11.35 7.53 -7.17
N PRO A 132 10.35 8.42 -7.29
CA PRO A 132 8.96 8.00 -7.24
C PRO A 132 8.59 7.27 -8.54
N VAL A 133 7.78 6.22 -8.41
CA VAL A 133 7.40 5.33 -9.52
C VAL A 133 5.89 5.08 -9.61
N SER A 134 5.15 5.43 -8.56
CA SER A 134 3.70 5.32 -8.53
C SER A 134 3.13 6.28 -7.50
N TRP A 135 1.99 6.87 -7.82
CA TRP A 135 1.17 7.70 -6.96
C TRP A 135 -0.18 7.04 -6.83
N GLU A 136 -0.71 7.06 -5.61
CA GLU A 136 -2.00 6.48 -5.32
C GLU A 136 -2.89 7.47 -4.59
N ARG A 137 -4.18 7.38 -4.84
CA ARG A 137 -5.21 8.04 -4.06
C ARG A 137 -6.23 7.01 -3.63
N LEU A 138 -6.53 6.99 -2.33
CA LEU A 138 -7.53 6.12 -1.74
C LEU A 138 -8.65 6.98 -1.16
N SER A 139 -9.86 6.81 -1.68
CA SER A 139 -11.06 7.48 -1.19
C SER A 139 -12.07 6.46 -0.68
N ARG A 140 -12.63 6.66 0.51
CA ARG A 140 -13.54 5.68 1.13
C ARG A 140 -14.78 5.47 0.27
N ILE A 141 -15.18 4.21 0.08
CA ILE A 141 -16.46 3.84 -0.55
C ILE A 141 -17.53 3.88 0.55
N LYS A 142 -18.63 4.57 0.28
CA LYS A 142 -19.77 4.71 1.20
C LYS A 142 -20.84 3.67 0.91
#